data_AF-K9W5F5-F1
#
_entry.id   AF-K9W5F5-F1
#
_cell.length_a   1.000
_cell.length_b   1.000
_cell.length_c   1.000
_cell.angle_alpha   90.00
_cell.angle_beta   90.00
_cell.angle_gamma   90.00
#
_symmetry.space_group_name_H-M   'P 1'
#
loop_
_entity.id
_entity.type
_entity.pdbx_description
1 polymer ?
#
loop_
_entity_poly.entity_id
_entity_poly.type
_entity_poly.pdbx_seq_one_letter_code
_entity_poly.pdbx_strand_id
1 'polypeptide(L)'
;MENTETTKTTLFDKTFRDSNGEIVIAQMPNLLLIVFLVATIFSLIFTSGKINTVLDLLANGSLFTWAWQELFEGVNYFRRGLGLFVFIGIIASKIM
;
A
#
# COMPACT_ATOMS: atom_id res chain seq x y z
N MET A 1 8.88 6.16 -45.24
CA MET A 1 9.98 6.12 -44.27
C MET A 1 9.39 5.55 -43.00
N GLU A 2 9.38 4.22 -42.90
CA GLU A 2 9.11 3.54 -41.64
C GLU A 2 10.45 3.42 -40.93
N ASN A 3 10.47 3.66 -39.62
CA ASN A 3 11.18 2.87 -38.61
C ASN A 3 11.35 3.68 -37.32
N THR A 4 10.45 3.39 -36.39
CA THR A 4 10.69 3.30 -34.95
C THR A 4 11.16 4.59 -34.27
N GLU A 5 10.20 5.47 -33.98
CA GLU A 5 10.21 6.14 -32.69
C GLU A 5 10.39 5.04 -31.64
N THR A 6 11.58 4.99 -31.06
CA THR A 6 11.87 4.15 -29.91
C THR A 6 11.03 4.71 -28.78
N THR A 7 9.78 4.27 -28.71
CA THR A 7 8.95 4.32 -27.53
C THR A 7 9.73 3.56 -26.47
N LYS A 8 10.63 4.29 -25.79
CA LYS A 8 11.11 3.93 -24.47
C LYS A 8 9.87 3.97 -23.59
N THR A 9 9.04 2.95 -23.67
CA THR A 9 8.06 2.58 -22.64
C THR A 9 8.89 2.21 -21.43
N THR A 10 9.37 3.26 -20.78
CA THR A 10 10.37 3.19 -19.73
C THR A 10 9.63 2.60 -18.54
N LEU A 11 10.19 1.60 -17.89
CA LEU A 11 9.65 1.04 -16.64
C LEU A 11 9.29 2.15 -15.64
N PHE A 12 9.97 3.30 -15.72
CA PHE A 12 9.67 4.56 -15.04
C PHE A 12 8.29 5.15 -15.33
N ASP A 13 7.88 5.24 -16.61
CA ASP A 13 6.56 5.73 -17.01
C ASP A 13 5.47 4.77 -16.52
N LYS A 14 5.72 3.45 -16.55
CA LYS A 14 4.80 2.45 -16.00
C LYS A 14 4.75 2.40 -14.47
N THR A 15 5.75 2.96 -13.79
CA THR A 15 5.83 3.03 -12.31
C THR A 15 5.20 4.31 -11.77
N PHE A 16 5.08 5.36 -12.59
CA PHE A 16 4.61 6.67 -12.14
C PHE A 16 3.46 7.26 -12.95
N ARG A 17 3.10 6.69 -14.12
CA ARG A 17 1.99 7.15 -14.95
C ARG A 17 0.94 6.08 -15.22
N ASP A 18 -0.33 6.49 -15.22
CA ASP A 18 -1.44 5.67 -15.72
C ASP A 18 -1.35 5.50 -17.25
N SER A 19 -2.16 4.59 -17.80
CA SER A 19 -2.38 4.39 -19.24
C SER A 19 -2.82 5.66 -19.98
N ASN A 20 -3.27 6.70 -19.25
CA ASN A 20 -3.66 8.01 -19.78
C ASN A 20 -2.55 9.09 -19.68
N GLY A 21 -1.35 8.76 -19.19
CA GLY A 21 -0.22 9.70 -19.12
C GLY A 21 -0.19 10.64 -17.92
N GLU A 22 -1.11 10.50 -16.96
CA GLU A 22 -1.13 11.30 -15.72
C GLU A 22 -0.23 10.69 -14.63
N ILE A 23 0.44 11.54 -13.84
CA ILE A 23 1.31 11.12 -12.74
C ILE A 23 0.44 10.59 -11.59
N VAL A 24 0.31 9.26 -11.48
CA VAL A 24 -0.48 8.58 -10.44
C VAL A 24 0.37 8.35 -9.20
N ILE A 25 0.71 9.44 -8.52
CA ILE A 25 1.26 9.38 -7.16
C ILE A 25 0.14 9.61 -6.12
N ALA A 26 -0.96 10.27 -6.53
CA ALA A 26 -2.05 10.66 -5.63
C ALA A 26 -3.40 10.08 -6.10
N GLN A 27 -3.53 8.75 -6.11
CA GLN A 27 -4.85 8.14 -6.19
C GLN A 27 -5.47 7.99 -4.79
N MET A 28 -6.81 8.03 -4.76
CA MET A 28 -7.64 8.13 -3.56
C MET A 28 -7.23 7.10 -2.48
N PRO A 29 -7.06 7.52 -1.21
CA PRO A 29 -6.64 6.62 -0.13
C PRO A 29 -7.56 5.40 -0.02
N ASN A 30 -6.97 4.21 0.06
CA ASN A 30 -7.70 2.96 0.24
C ASN A 30 -8.38 2.96 1.61
N LEU A 31 -9.63 2.49 1.68
CA LEU A 31 -10.44 2.39 2.90
C LEU A 31 -9.67 1.71 4.04
N LEU A 32 -8.89 0.67 3.73
CA LEU A 32 -8.11 -0.06 4.74
C LEU A 32 -6.99 0.76 5.38
N LEU A 33 -6.37 1.69 4.64
CA LEU A 33 -5.38 2.62 5.23
C LEU A 33 -6.04 3.60 6.18
N ILE A 34 -7.26 4.04 5.86
CA ILE A 34 -8.04 4.92 6.74
C ILE A 34 -8.38 4.17 8.03
N VAL A 35 -8.84 2.92 7.92
CA VAL A 35 -9.12 2.07 9.10
C VAL A 35 -7.85 1.86 9.93
N PHE A 36 -6.72 1.53 9.29
CA PHE A 36 -5.44 1.41 9.98
C PHE A 36 -5.05 2.69 10.72
N LEU A 37 -5.14 3.84 10.06
CA LEU A 37 -4.77 5.12 10.63
C LEU A 37 -5.66 5.47 11.82
N VAL A 38 -6.98 5.31 11.67
CA VAL A 38 -7.94 5.55 12.75
C VAL A 38 -7.68 4.60 13.92
N ALA A 39 -7.54 3.29 13.66
CA ALA A 39 -7.26 2.31 14.72
C ALA A 39 -5.96 2.64 15.47
N THR A 40 -4.91 3.02 14.75
CA THR A 40 -3.62 3.43 15.34
C THR A 40 -3.77 4.66 16.22
N ILE A 41 -4.47 5.70 15.74
CA ILE A 41 -4.73 6.92 16.53
C ILE A 41 -5.51 6.59 17.79
N PHE A 42 -6.53 5.73 17.69
CA PHE A 42 -7.29 5.29 18.85
C PHE A 42 -6.45 4.48 19.83
N SER A 43 -5.54 3.62 19.36
CA SER A 43 -4.61 2.87 20.23
C SER A 43 -3.68 3.78 21.03
N LEU A 44 -3.30 4.94 20.49
CA LEU A 44 -2.50 5.94 21.23
C LEU A 44 -3.26 6.58 22.39
N ILE A 45 -4.60 6.65 22.30
CA ILE A 45 -5.46 7.18 23.36
C ILE A 45 -5.79 6.07 24.37
N PHE A 46 -6.11 4.88 23.88
CA PHE A 46 -6.48 3.72 24.69
C PHE A 46 -5.29 2.79 24.86
N THR A 47 -4.26 3.21 25.59
CA THR A 47 -2.99 2.47 25.73
C THR A 47 -3.06 1.24 26.65
N SER A 48 -4.18 1.00 27.34
CA SER A 48 -4.27 -0.05 28.38
C SER A 48 -5.57 -0.84 28.32
N GLY A 49 -5.45 -2.17 28.49
CA GLY A 49 -6.58 -3.10 28.58
C GLY A 49 -6.94 -3.79 27.26
N LYS A 50 -8.00 -4.59 27.30
CA LYS A 50 -8.46 -5.43 26.16
C LYS A 50 -8.78 -4.64 24.90
N ILE A 51 -9.20 -3.38 25.06
CA ILE A 51 -9.55 -2.47 23.95
C ILE A 51 -8.31 -2.14 23.12
N ASN A 52 -7.16 -1.88 23.76
CA ASN A 52 -5.91 -1.65 23.05
C ASN A 52 -5.53 -2.87 22.18
N THR A 53 -5.64 -4.07 22.75
CA THR A 53 -5.31 -5.31 22.02
C THR A 53 -6.19 -5.51 20.79
N VAL A 54 -7.47 -5.15 20.87
CA VAL A 54 -8.40 -5.23 19.72
C VAL A 54 -8.04 -4.17 18.69
N LEU A 55 -7.73 -2.93 19.11
CA LEU A 55 -7.31 -1.86 18.21
C LEU A 55 -6.00 -2.18 17.49
N ASP A 56 -5.00 -2.71 18.21
CA ASP A 56 -3.74 -3.18 17.66
C ASP A 56 -3.96 -4.31 16.65
N LEU A 57 -4.86 -5.26 16.94
CA LEU A 57 -5.20 -6.34 16.03
C LEU A 57 -5.89 -5.81 14.77
N LEU A 58 -6.82 -4.86 14.91
CA LEU A 58 -7.50 -4.22 13.78
C LEU A 58 -6.54 -3.40 12.93
N ALA A 59 -5.61 -2.66 13.55
CA ALA A 59 -4.59 -1.91 12.84
C ALA A 59 -3.70 -2.86 12.03
N ASN A 60 -3.10 -3.86 12.67
CA ASN A 60 -2.23 -4.83 12.00
C ASN A 60 -2.98 -5.64 10.93
N GLY A 61 -4.21 -6.08 11.20
CA GLY A 61 -5.05 -6.81 10.26
C GLY A 61 -5.45 -5.97 9.04
N SER A 62 -5.78 -4.70 9.26
CA SER A 62 -6.10 -3.77 8.17
C SER A 62 -4.88 -3.46 7.32
N LEU A 63 -3.72 -3.24 7.95
CA LEU A 63 -2.46 -3.01 7.24
C LEU A 63 -2.02 -4.22 6.42
N PHE A 64 -2.16 -5.42 6.97
CA PHE A 64 -1.92 -6.68 6.26
C PHE A 64 -2.86 -6.85 5.06
N THR A 65 -4.16 -6.64 5.28
CA THR A 65 -5.17 -6.78 4.22
C THR A 65 -4.94 -5.75 3.13
N TRP A 66 -4.57 -4.52 3.49
CA TRP A 66 -4.18 -3.48 2.54
C TRP A 66 -2.96 -3.91 1.74
N ALA A 67 -1.88 -4.34 2.39
CA ALA A 67 -0.66 -4.76 1.73
C ALA A 67 -0.91 -5.92 0.73
N TRP A 68 -1.75 -6.88 1.11
CA TRP A 68 -2.20 -7.96 0.24
C TRP A 68 -2.98 -7.44 -0.97
N GLN A 69 -4.00 -6.61 -0.75
CA GLN A 69 -4.79 -6.01 -1.84
C GLN A 69 -3.91 -5.18 -2.78
N GLU A 70 -3.02 -4.35 -2.26
CA GLU A 70 -2.11 -3.56 -3.09
C GLU A 70 -1.15 -4.42 -3.91
N LEU A 71 -0.68 -5.54 -3.35
CA LEU A 71 0.22 -6.46 -4.05
C LEU A 71 -0.43 -7.09 -5.30
N PHE A 72 -1.69 -7.51 -5.18
CA PHE A 72 -2.40 -8.21 -6.26
C PHE A 72 -3.24 -7.29 -7.15
N GLU A 73 -3.94 -6.33 -6.55
CA GLU A 73 -4.89 -5.42 -7.20
C GLU A 73 -4.35 -4.00 -7.39
N GLY A 74 -3.08 -3.74 -7.01
CA GLY A 74 -2.47 -2.42 -7.19
C GLY A 74 -2.54 -1.98 -8.65
N VAL A 75 -3.07 -0.79 -8.89
CA VAL A 75 -3.22 -0.22 -10.25
C VAL A 75 -1.89 0.13 -10.92
N ASN A 76 -0.83 0.27 -10.11
CA ASN A 76 0.49 0.72 -10.53
C ASN A 76 1.58 -0.12 -9.83
N TYR A 77 2.73 -0.32 -10.48
CA TYR A 77 3.88 -1.04 -9.93
C TYR A 77 4.41 -0.38 -8.64
N PHE A 78 4.29 0.94 -8.49
CA PHE A 78 4.65 1.62 -7.25
C PHE A 78 3.79 1.14 -6.07
N ARG A 79 2.46 1.12 -6.25
CA ARG A 79 1.51 0.64 -5.22
C ARG A 79 1.71 -0.84 -4.91
N ARG A 80 1.91 -1.68 -5.94
CA ARG A 80 2.27 -3.10 -5.76
C ARG A 80 3.58 -3.27 -5.00
N GLY A 81 4.57 -2.43 -5.28
CA GLY A 81 5.87 -2.42 -4.60
C GLY A 81 5.74 -2.04 -3.13
N LEU A 82 4.94 -1.03 -2.80
CA LEU A 82 4.63 -0.66 -1.41
C LEU A 82 3.90 -1.80 -0.68
N GLY A 83 2.88 -2.40 -1.32
CA GLY A 83 2.18 -3.57 -0.79
C GLY A 83 3.13 -4.72 -0.47
N LEU A 84 4.02 -5.06 -1.41
CA LEU A 84 5.04 -6.09 -1.21
C LEU A 84 5.99 -5.74 -0.05
N PHE A 85 6.50 -4.51 -0.02
CA PHE A 85 7.44 -4.05 1.00
C PHE A 85 6.82 -4.12 2.40
N VAL A 86 5.59 -3.62 2.56
CA VAL A 86 4.85 -3.71 3.83
C VAL A 86 4.56 -5.15 4.20
N PHE A 87 4.16 -5.99 3.23
CA PHE A 87 3.90 -7.42 3.48
C PHE A 87 5.14 -8.16 3.99
N ILE A 88 6.30 -7.95 3.35
CA ILE A 88 7.58 -8.49 3.81
C ILE A 88 7.94 -7.94 5.18
N GLY A 89 7.74 -6.65 5.43
CA GLY A 89 7.97 -6.03 6.73
C GLY A 89 7.16 -6.66 7.86
N ILE A 90 5.87 -6.94 7.61
CA ILE A 90 4.98 -7.62 8.58
C ILE A 90 5.47 -9.05 8.86
N ILE A 91 5.88 -9.79 7.82
CA ILE A 91 6.40 -11.15 7.96
C ILE A 91 7.71 -11.14 8.74
N ALA A 92 8.64 -10.25 8.37
CA ALA A 92 9.93 -10.12 9.03
C ALA A 92 9.77 -9.77 10.52
N SER A 93 8.87 -8.84 10.86
CA SER A 93 8.56 -8.46 12.24
C SER A 93 7.94 -9.59 13.08
N LYS A 94 7.42 -10.64 12.45
CA LYS A 94 6.89 -11.82 13.15
C LYS A 94 7.92 -12.94 13.32
N ILE A 95 8.95 -12.96 12.48
CA ILE A 95 10.00 -13.98 12.48
C ILE A 95 11.18 -13.56 13.38
N MET A 96 11.49 -12.27 13.41
CA MET A 96 12.55 -11.67 14.25
C MET A 96 11.99 -11.24 15.60
#